data_AF-A0A0J6SM41-F1
#
_entry.id   AF-A0A0J6SM41-F1
#
_cell.length_a   1.000
_cell.length_b   1.000
_cell.length_c   1.000
_cell.angle_alpha   90.00
_cell.angle_beta   90.00
_cell.angle_gamma   90.00
#
_symmetry.space_group_name_H-M   'P 1'
#
loop_
_entity.id
_entity.type
_entity.pdbx_description
1 polymer ?
#
loop_
_entity_poly.entity_id
_entity_poly.type
_entity_poly.pdbx_seq_one_letter_code
_entity_poly.pdbx_strand_id
1 'polypeptide(L)' 'MTELLEQAIERVRSLSPETQDEVARTMLAVLGDERGLVVPSAEEKASFAKSLAQAARGEFASDDAP' A
#
# COMPACT_ATOMS: atom_id res chain seq x y z
N MET A 1 20.44 -15.04 -13.47
CA MET A 1 20.28 -13.73 -12.81
C MET A 1 21.58 -12.95 -12.97
N THR A 2 21.57 -11.64 -12.74
CA THR A 2 22.84 -10.91 -12.61
C THR A 2 23.55 -11.38 -11.34
N GLU A 3 24.89 -11.36 -11.32
CA GLU A 3 25.67 -11.75 -10.14
C GLU A 3 25.27 -10.95 -8.90
N LEU A 4 24.95 -9.66 -9.10
CA LEU A 4 24.47 -8.77 -8.04
C LEU A 4 23.11 -9.22 -7.47
N LEU A 5 22.16 -9.58 -8.34
CA LEU A 5 20.83 -10.03 -7.91
C LEU A 5 20.91 -11.39 -7.20
N GLU A 6 21.82 -12.26 -7.62
CA GLU A 6 22.05 -13.56 -6.97
C GLU A 6 22.57 -13.41 -5.55
N GLN A 7 23.58 -12.56 -5.36
CA GLN A 7 24.08 -12.24 -4.03
C GLN A 7 23.03 -11.59 -3.12
N ALA A 8 22.13 -10.78 -3.69
CA ALA A 8 21.03 -10.19 -2.94
C ALA A 8 20.05 -11.27 -2.47
N ILE A 9 19.65 -12.20 -3.34
CA ILE A 9 18.73 -13.30 -2.97
C ILE A 9 19.36 -14.22 -1.92
N GLU A 10 20.65 -14.56 -2.03
CA GLU A 10 21.32 -15.39 -1.02
C GLU A 10 21.34 -14.72 0.36
N ARG A 11 21.51 -13.39 0.43
CA ARG A 11 21.40 -12.67 1.70
C ARG A 11 19.98 -12.69 2.24
N VAL A 12 18.97 -12.48 1.39
CA VAL A 12 17.56 -12.50 1.80
C VAL A 12 17.19 -13.85 2.39
N ARG A 13 17.64 -14.96 1.80
CA ARG A 13 17.39 -16.33 2.31
C ARG A 13 17.88 -16.58 3.74
N SER A 14 18.87 -15.82 4.21
CA SER A 14 19.41 -15.92 5.57
C SER A 14 18.58 -15.16 6.62
N LEU A 15 17.63 -14.33 6.20
CA LEU A 15 16.78 -13.52 7.08
C LEU A 15 15.62 -14.34 7.64
N SER A 16 14.93 -13.80 8.64
CA SER A 16 13.68 -14.40 9.14
C SER A 16 12.59 -14.39 8.06
N PRO A 17 11.60 -15.29 8.10
CA PRO A 17 10.50 -15.31 7.13
C PRO A 17 9.77 -13.96 7.02
N GLU A 18 9.55 -13.28 8.15
CA GLU A 18 8.89 -11.98 8.19
C GLU A 18 9.67 -10.91 7.43
N THR A 19 10.98 -10.82 7.64
CA THR A 19 11.84 -9.86 6.92
C THR A 19 12.01 -10.24 5.45
N GLN A 20 12.01 -11.54 5.11
CA GLN A 20 12.00 -11.97 3.71
C GLN A 20 10.77 -11.44 2.97
N ASP A 21 9.59 -11.51 3.59
CA ASP A 21 8.34 -10.99 3.01
C ASP A 21 8.36 -9.47 2.86
N GLU A 22 8.94 -8.72 3.81
CA GLU A 22 9.10 -7.26 3.70
C GLU A 22 10.00 -6.85 2.53
N VAL A 23 11.13 -7.55 2.36
CA VAL A 23 12.02 -7.32 1.21
C VAL A 23 11.30 -7.67 -0.09
N ALA A 24 10.56 -8.79 -0.12
CA ALA A 24 9.80 -9.20 -1.28
C ALA A 24 8.75 -8.15 -1.68
N ARG A 25 7.96 -7.62 -0.73
CA ARG A 25 6.98 -6.54 -1.01
C ARG A 25 7.65 -5.31 -1.60
N THR A 26 8.78 -4.89 -1.04
CA THR A 26 9.54 -3.73 -1.55
C THR A 26 10.04 -3.97 -2.98
N MET A 27 10.55 -5.16 -3.28
CA MET A 27 10.98 -5.52 -4.64
C MET A 27 9.79 -5.54 -5.61
N LEU A 28 8.65 -6.11 -5.21
CA LEU A 28 7.43 -6.13 -6.01
C LEU A 28 6.89 -4.71 -6.28
N ALA A 29 6.98 -3.80 -5.30
CA ALA A 29 6.62 -2.40 -5.47
C ALA A 29 7.51 -1.70 -6.51
N VAL A 30 8.82 -1.94 -6.47
CA VAL A 30 9.78 -1.41 -7.46
C VAL A 30 9.55 -2.00 -8.85
N LEU A 31 9.19 -3.28 -8.93
CA LEU A 31 8.93 -3.98 -10.18
C LEU A 31 7.55 -3.68 -10.76
N GLY A 32 6.72 -2.89 -10.07
CA GLY A 32 5.36 -2.52 -10.49
C GLY A 32 4.35 -3.67 -10.38
N ASP A 33 4.71 -4.74 -9.67
CA ASP A 33 3.94 -5.98 -9.55
C ASP A 33 3.12 -6.03 -8.24
N GLU A 34 3.32 -5.06 -7.34
CA GLU A 34 2.27 -4.68 -6.41
C GLU A 34 1.16 -3.99 -7.20
N ARG A 35 0.19 -4.82 -7.61
CA ARG A 35 -1.22 -4.50 -7.92
C ARG A 35 -1.49 -3.01 -7.79
N GLY A 36 -1.58 -2.37 -8.95
CA GLY A 36 -1.57 -0.92 -9.13
C GLY A 36 -2.09 -0.15 -7.93
N LEU A 37 -1.24 0.76 -7.42
CA LEU A 37 -1.68 1.91 -6.64
C LEU A 37 -3.01 2.38 -7.23
N VAL A 38 -4.11 2.16 -6.52
CA VAL A 38 -5.42 2.66 -6.94
C VAL A 38 -5.30 4.17 -6.79
N VAL A 39 -4.88 4.82 -7.86
CA VAL A 39 -4.84 6.28 -7.93
C VAL A 39 -6.30 6.70 -7.96
N PRO A 40 -6.82 7.35 -6.91
CA PRO A 40 -8.21 7.72 -6.89
C PRO A 40 -8.43 8.72 -8.03
N SER A 41 -9.53 8.54 -8.76
CA SER A 41 -10.01 9.50 -9.74
C SER A 41 -10.22 10.88 -9.10
N ALA A 42 -10.34 11.92 -9.93
CA ALA A 42 -10.62 13.26 -9.42
C ALA A 42 -11.91 13.30 -8.57
N GLU A 43 -12.91 12.51 -8.94
CA GLU A 43 -14.18 12.38 -8.21
C GLU A 43 -13.98 11.70 -6.85
N GLU A 44 -13.23 10.59 -6.80
CA GLU A 44 -12.93 9.91 -5.54
C GLU A 44 -12.11 10.80 -4.60
N LYS A 45 -11.11 11.52 -5.11
CA LYS A 45 -10.34 12.49 -4.31
C LYS A 45 -11.23 13.58 -3.72
N ALA A 46 -12.18 14.11 -4.51
CA ALA A 46 -13.13 15.11 -4.03
C ALA A 46 -14.07 14.53 -2.96
N SER A 47 -14.52 13.28 -3.14
CA SER A 47 -15.31 12.55 -2.15
C SER A 47 -14.55 12.37 -0.83
N PHE A 48 -13.29 11.94 -0.89
CA PHE A 48 -12.44 11.82 0.31
C PHE A 48 -12.21 13.17 0.99
N ALA A 49 -11.94 14.24 0.24
CA ALA A 49 -11.77 15.57 0.81
C ALA A 49 -13.02 16.04 1.57
N LYS A 50 -14.21 15.77 1.02
CA LYS A 50 -15.48 16.05 1.68
C LYS A 50 -15.64 15.25 2.97
N SER A 51 -15.42 13.93 2.91
CA SER A 51 -15.54 13.03 4.07
C SER A 51 -14.56 13.40 5.18
N LEU A 52 -13.32 13.77 4.85
CA LEU A 52 -12.31 14.23 5.82
C LEU A 52 -12.72 15.56 6.48
N ALA A 53 -13.30 16.48 5.71
CA ALA A 53 -13.80 17.74 6.25
C ALA A 53 -15.01 17.51 7.19
N GLN A 54 -15.87 16.54 6.90
CA GLN A 54 -16.98 16.14 7.78
C GLN A 54 -16.46 15.50 9.07
N ALA A 55 -15.49 14.59 8.96
CA ALA A 55 -14.84 13.96 10.12
C ALA A 55 -14.19 14.99 11.05
N ALA A 56 -13.51 16.01 10.50
CA ALA A 56 -12.93 17.11 11.29
C ALA A 56 -13.98 17.92 12.07
N ARG A 57 -15.23 17.94 11.60
CA ARG A 57 -16.38 18.56 12.28
C ARG A 57 -17.16 17.59 13.18
N GLY A 58 -16.74 16.32 13.26
CA GLY A 58 -17.45 15.27 14.00
C GLY A 58 -18.74 14.81 13.32
N GLU A 59 -18.94 15.14 12.04
CA GLU A 59 -20.12 14.77 11.26
C GLU A 59 -19.91 13.37 10.65
N PHE A 60 -20.20 12.34 11.44
CA PHE A 60 -20.24 10.97 10.97
C PHE A 60 -21.68 10.53 10.71
N ALA A 61 -21.88 9.56 9.82
CA ALA A 61 -23.18 8.93 9.68
C ALA A 61 -23.54 8.27 11.03
N SER A 62 -24.70 8.61 11.58
CA SER A 62 -25.31 7.89 12.69
C SER A 62 -26.17 6.75 12.16
N ASP A 63 -26.40 5.73 12.99
CA ASP A 63 -27.18 4.54 12.65
C ASP A 63 -28.70 4.81 12.50
N ASP A 64 -29.14 6.06 12.56
CA ASP A 64 -30.53 6.48 12.34
C ASP A 64 -30.85 6.63 10.85
N ALA A 65 -30.49 5.62 10.05
CA ALA A 65 -31.02 5.48 8.70
C ALA A 65 -32.46 4.94 8.79
N PRO A 66 -33.46 5.58 8.16
CA PRO A 66 -34.86 5.13 8.19
C PRO A 66 -35.10 3.81 7.45
#